data_AF-A0A160FAN5-F1
#
_entry.id   AF-A0A160FAN5-F1
#
_cell.length_a   1.000
_cell.length_b   1.000
_cell.length_c   1.000
_cell.angle_alpha   90.00
_cell.angle_beta   90.00
_cell.angle_gamma   90.00
#
_symmetry.space_group_name_H-M   'P 1'
#
loop_
_entity.id
_entity.type
_entity.pdbx_description
1 polymer ?
#
loop_
_entity_poly.entity_id
_entity_poly.type
_entity_poly.pdbx_seq_one_letter_code
_entity_poly.pdbx_strand_id
1 'polypeptide(L)' 'MGAFMRKALSKQKQFYIYELMRTGQFVNPDLLSQWTVSDLRHEYEKNKSRRKRNGGDDVESASS' A
#
# COMPACT_ATOMS: atom_id res chain seq x y z
N MET A 1 -5.64 3.36 28.33
CA MET A 1 -4.77 3.41 27.12
C MET A 1 -5.21 2.52 25.93
N GLY A 2 -6.29 1.73 25.98
CA GLY A 2 -6.62 0.80 24.87
C GLY A 2 -7.31 1.42 23.64
N ALA A 3 -8.06 2.52 23.80
CA ALA A 3 -8.84 3.11 22.72
C ALA A 3 -7.98 3.83 21.65
N PHE A 4 -6.85 4.41 22.06
CA PHE A 4 -5.94 5.12 21.15
C PHE A 4 -5.18 4.16 20.22
N MET A 5 -4.73 3.02 20.76
CA MET A 5 -4.09 1.97 19.95
C MET A 5 -5.06 1.39 18.92
N ARG A 6 -6.32 1.12 19.32
CA ARG A 6 -7.35 0.66 18.39
C ARG A 6 -7.63 1.67 17.29
N LYS A 7 -7.73 2.97 17.64
CA LYS A 7 -7.90 4.05 16.64
C LYS A 7 -6.71 4.17 15.69
N ALA A 8 -5.49 4.03 16.20
CA ALA A 8 -4.28 4.06 15.37
C ALA A 8 -4.25 2.89 14.38
N LEU A 9 -4.60 1.68 14.83
CA LEU A 9 -4.66 0.49 13.99
C LEU A 9 -5.74 0.60 12.90
N SER A 10 -6.91 1.13 13.25
CA SER A 10 -7.97 1.41 12.28
C SER A 10 -7.55 2.45 11.23
N LYS A 11 -6.88 3.53 11.64
CA LYS A 11 -6.34 4.54 10.72
C LYS A 11 -5.30 3.94 9.78
N GLN A 12 -4.39 3.14 10.30
CA GLN A 12 -3.36 2.47 9.51
C GLN A 12 -3.98 1.52 8.48
N LYS A 13 -5.01 0.76 8.86
CA LYS A 13 -5.76 -0.10 7.94
C LYS A 13 -6.43 0.71 6.83
N GLN A 14 -7.15 1.77 7.18
CA GLN A 14 -7.82 2.66 6.21
C GLN A 14 -6.83 3.32 5.25
N PHE A 15 -5.65 3.71 5.73
CA PHE A 15 -4.60 4.29 4.89
C PHE A 15 -4.18 3.33 3.77
N TYR A 16 -3.89 2.07 4.09
CA TYR A 16 -3.48 1.10 3.06
C TYR A 16 -4.61 0.76 2.08
N ILE A 17 -5.85 0.63 2.57
CA ILE A 17 -7.01 0.41 1.70
C ILE A 17 -7.13 1.54 0.68
N TYR A 18 -7.04 2.79 1.14
CA TYR A 18 -7.15 3.96 0.27
C TYR A 18 -6.03 4.02 -0.78
N GLU A 19 -4.76 3.79 -0.39
CA GLU A 19 -3.66 3.77 -1.35
C GLU A 19 -3.79 2.61 -2.35
N LEU A 20 -4.22 1.43 -1.92
CA LEU A 20 -4.46 0.30 -2.81
C LEU A 20 -5.59 0.59 -3.80
N MET A 21 -6.70 1.19 -3.35
CA MET A 21 -7.79 1.60 -4.23
C MET A 21 -7.34 2.68 -5.23
N ARG A 22 -6.53 3.65 -4.80
CA ARG A 22 -5.97 4.71 -5.66
C ARG A 22 -5.13 4.15 -6.80
N THR A 23 -4.64 2.92 -6.69
CA THR A 23 -3.88 2.29 -7.76
C THR A 23 -4.74 1.71 -8.87
N GLY A 24 -6.07 1.67 -8.69
CA GLY A 24 -7.03 1.13 -9.66
C GLY A 24 -7.02 -0.40 -9.77
N GLN A 25 -6.12 -1.09 -9.07
CA GLN A 25 -6.04 -2.55 -9.05
C GLN A 25 -7.15 -3.19 -8.20
N PHE A 26 -7.69 -2.43 -7.24
CA PHE A 26 -8.72 -2.89 -6.32
C PHE A 26 -9.93 -1.97 -6.41
N VAL A 27 -11.03 -2.50 -6.92
CA VAL A 27 -12.30 -1.75 -7.08
C VAL A 27 -13.21 -1.94 -5.86
N ASN A 28 -13.08 -3.06 -5.15
CA ASN A 28 -13.94 -3.41 -4.02
C ASN A 28 -13.24 -3.15 -2.67
N PRO A 29 -13.64 -2.10 -1.92
CA PRO A 29 -13.10 -1.84 -0.59
C PRO A 29 -13.43 -2.93 0.42
N ASP A 30 -14.57 -3.62 0.28
CA ASP A 30 -14.99 -4.70 1.18
C ASP A 30 -14.01 -5.87 1.19
N LEU A 31 -13.42 -6.21 0.04
CA LEU A 31 -12.39 -7.25 -0.04
C LEU A 31 -11.12 -6.85 0.72
N LEU A 32 -10.70 -5.59 0.55
CA LEU A 32 -9.53 -5.05 1.27
C LEU A 32 -9.79 -4.89 2.78
N SER A 33 -11.06 -4.68 3.17
CA SER A 33 -11.45 -4.61 4.57
C SER A 33 -11.37 -5.96 5.28
N GLN A 34 -11.45 -7.08 4.56
CA GLN A 34 -11.24 -8.41 5.14
C GLN A 34 -9.77 -8.73 5.39
N TRP A 35 -8.85 -8.03 4.71
CA TRP A 35 -7.42 -8.28 4.83
C TRP A 35 -6.83 -7.76 6.15
N THR A 36 -5.74 -8.38 6.59
CA THR A 36 -5.00 -7.88 7.76
C THR A 36 -4.15 -6.66 7.38
N VAL A 37 -3.70 -5.90 8.37
CA VAL A 37 -2.80 -4.75 8.14
C VAL A 37 -1.49 -5.21 7.47
N SER A 38 -1.02 -6.42 7.77
CA SER A 38 0.18 -7.00 7.17
C SER A 38 -0.01 -7.30 5.69
N ASP A 39 -1.15 -7.88 5.29
CA ASP A 39 -1.46 -8.17 3.89
C ASP A 39 -1.59 -6.88 3.07
N LEU A 40 -2.31 -5.90 3.62
CA LEU A 40 -2.48 -4.59 3.02
C LEU A 40 -1.14 -3.88 2.84
N ARG A 41 -0.26 -3.96 3.84
CA ARG A 41 1.11 -3.42 3.75
C ARG A 41 1.94 -4.14 2.70
N HIS A 42 1.91 -5.47 2.67
CA HIS A 42 2.67 -6.26 1.70
C HIS A 42 2.29 -5.90 0.27
N GLU A 43 0.98 -5.84 -0.03
CA GLU A 43 0.52 -5.49 -1.37
C GLU A 43 0.83 -4.02 -1.71
N TYR A 44 0.73 -3.11 -0.73
CA TYR A 44 1.16 -1.71 -0.90
C TYR A 44 2.65 -1.60 -1.27
N GLU A 45 3.54 -2.27 -0.56
CA GLU A 45 4.99 -2.24 -0.84
C GLU A 45 5.33 -2.89 -2.18
N LYS A 46 4.67 -3.99 -2.52
CA LYS A 46 4.78 -4.64 -3.83
C LYS A 46 4.34 -3.71 -4.95
N ASN A 47 3.23 -3.00 -4.79
CA ASN A 47 2.74 -2.07 -5.80
C ASN A 47 3.61 -0.80 -5.91
N LYS A 48 4.12 -0.30 -4.78
CA LYS A 48 5.11 0.79 -4.75
C LYS A 48 6.39 0.39 -5.51
N SER A 49 6.85 -0.85 -5.34
CA SER A 49 8.00 -1.40 -6.07
C SER A 49 7.74 -1.54 -7.56
N ARG A 50 6.52 -1.96 -7.95
CA ARG A 50 6.10 -2.01 -9.36
C ARG A 50 6.07 -0.62 -10.00
N ARG A 51 5.53 0.39 -9.30
CA ARG A 51 5.52 1.79 -9.77
C ARG A 51 6.94 2.35 -9.91
N LYS A 52 7.83 2.07 -8.94
CA LYS A 52 9.24 2.48 -9.02
C LYS A 52 9.95 1.88 -10.24
N ARG A 53 9.65 0.63 -10.57
CA ARG A 53 10.23 -0.05 -11.74
C ARG A 53 9.67 0.45 -13.08
N ASN A 54 8.43 0.95 -13.11
CA ASN A 54 7.76 1.39 -14.33
C ASN A 54 7.81 2.91 -14.56
N GLY A 55 8.46 3.67 -13.68
CA GLY A 55 8.69 5.12 -13.80
C GLY A 55 10.16 5.49 -13.58
N GLY A 56 11.06 4.55 -13.87
CA GLY A 56 12.51 4.68 -13.66
C GLY A 56 13.31 4.30 -14.91
N ASP A 57 12.72 4.46 -16.09
CA ASP A 57 13.49 4.70 -17.31
C ASP A 57 13.77 6.23 -17.32
N ASP A 58 15.04 6.59 -17.50
CA ASP A 58 15.64 7.93 -17.42
C ASP A 58 16.02 8.45 -16.01
N VAL A 59 17.02 7.84 -15.36
CA VAL A 59 18.31 8.54 -15.07
C VAL A 59 19.47 7.52 -15.04
N GLU A 60 20.28 7.64 -16.08
CA GLU A 60 21.63 7.14 -16.38
C GLU A 60 22.61 6.86 -15.23
N SER A 61 23.31 5.71 -15.32
CA SER A 61 24.78 5.53 -15.26
C SER A 61 25.07 4.05 -14.94
N ALA A 62 25.58 3.23 -15.87
CA ALA A 62 26.97 3.20 -16.32
C ALA A 62 27.99 3.08 -15.17
N SER A 63 28.85 2.05 -15.27
CA SER A 63 30.04 1.76 -14.45
C SER A 63 29.75 1.13 -13.07
N SER A 64 30.28 -0.02 -12.68
CA SER A 64 31.41 -0.83 -13.15
C SER A 64 31.21 -2.31 -12.79
#